data_AF-A0A2S3YNN8-F1
#
_entry.id   AF-A0A2S3YNN8-F1
#
_cell.length_a   1.000
_cell.length_b   1.000
_cell.length_c   1.000
_cell.angle_alpha   90.00
_cell.angle_beta   90.00
_cell.angle_gamma   90.00
#
_symmetry.space_group_name_H-M   'P 1'
#
loop_
_entity.id
_entity.type
_entity.pdbx_description
1 polymer ?
#
loop_
_entity_poly.entity_id
_entity_poly.type
_entity_poly.pdbx_seq_one_letter_code
_entity_poly.pdbx_strand_id
1 'polypeptide(L)' 'MSALTDKTVKNAKKEEATYKLVDGGGLNLFVLPTGTKSWRLRYRFDGKEKTLVIGNYPYHE' A
#
# COMPACT_ATOMS: atom_id res chain seq x y z
N MET A 1 0.18 -10.71 11.98
CA MET A 1 -0.43 -9.63 11.18
C MET A 1 -1.51 -10.26 10.31
N SER A 2 -2.71 -9.70 10.31
CA SER A 2 -3.83 -10.20 9.52
C SER A 2 -3.86 -9.48 8.17
N ALA A 3 -4.21 -10.18 7.10
CA ALA A 3 -4.39 -9.58 5.77
C ALA A 3 -5.41 -8.42 5.83
N LEU A 4 -5.21 -7.39 5.01
CA LEU A 4 -6.17 -6.30 4.92
C LEU A 4 -7.44 -6.79 4.25
N THR A 5 -8.56 -6.19 4.68
CA THR A 5 -9.85 -6.38 4.01
C THR A 5 -10.13 -5.17 3.13
N ASP A 6 -10.94 -5.36 2.09
CA ASP A 6 -11.42 -4.26 1.24
C ASP A 6 -12.04 -3.14 2.07
N LYS A 7 -12.84 -3.48 3.10
CA LYS A 7 -13.44 -2.51 4.03
C LYS A 7 -12.39 -1.67 4.74
N THR A 8 -11.30 -2.29 5.21
CA THR A 8 -10.19 -1.57 5.86
C THR A 8 -9.51 -0.62 4.87
N VAL A 9 -9.19 -1.10 3.66
CA VAL A 9 -8.54 -0.33 2.60
C VAL A 9 -9.42 0.86 2.17
N LYS A 10 -10.71 0.63 1.96
CA LYS A 10 -11.69 1.66 1.59
C LYS A 10 -11.82 2.75 2.65
N ASN A 11 -11.84 2.37 3.92
CA ASN A 11 -12.03 3.29 5.04
C ASN A 11 -10.74 4.00 5.51
N ALA A 12 -9.57 3.60 5.02
CA ALA A 12 -8.31 4.29 5.32
C ALA A 12 -8.39 5.77 4.90
N LYS A 13 -8.17 6.69 5.84
CA LYS A 13 -8.29 8.14 5.62
C LYS A 13 -6.92 8.74 5.34
N LYS A 14 -6.86 9.85 4.61
CA LYS A 14 -5.62 10.63 4.50
C LYS A 14 -5.21 11.18 5.87
N GLU A 15 -3.90 11.30 6.06
CA GLU A 15 -3.28 11.93 7.22
C GLU A 15 -2.32 13.04 6.76
N GLU A 16 -1.73 13.77 7.69
CA GLU A 16 -0.77 14.84 7.40
C GLU A 16 0.49 14.31 6.70
N ALA A 17 0.86 13.05 6.97
CA ALA A 17 1.99 12.37 6.37
C ALA A 17 1.56 11.08 5.64
N THR A 18 2.42 10.62 4.74
CA THR A 18 2.21 9.32 4.09
C THR A 18 2.39 8.22 5.12
N TYR A 19 1.42 7.32 5.23
CA TYR A 19 1.53 6.11 6.04
C TYR A 19 1.24 4.86 5.22
N LYS A 20 1.54 3.69 5.79
CA LYS A 20 1.30 2.40 5.15
C LYS A 20 0.49 1.47 6.04
N LEU A 21 -0.44 0.74 5.43
CA LEU A 21 -1.11 -0.41 6.02
C LEU A 21 -0.45 -1.67 5.48
N VAL A 22 -0.01 -2.57 6.37
CA VAL A 22 0.66 -3.82 6.00
C VAL A 22 -0.38 -4.88 5.70
N ASP A 23 -0.32 -5.45 4.50
CA ASP A 23 -1.17 -6.58 4.10
C ASP A 23 -0.51 -7.93 4.41
N GLY A 24 0.80 -8.02 4.19
CA GLY A 24 1.57 -9.24 4.40
C GLY A 24 2.47 -9.54 3.20
N GLY A 25 3.45 -10.43 3.36
CA GLY A 25 4.34 -10.83 2.26
C GLY A 25 5.13 -9.68 1.61
N GLY A 26 5.26 -8.54 2.29
CA GLY A 26 5.88 -7.32 1.74
C GLY A 26 4.91 -6.37 1.01
N LEU A 27 3.64 -6.77 0.81
CA LEU A 27 2.60 -5.92 0.24
C LEU A 27 2.09 -4.92 1.28
N ASN A 28 2.00 -3.65 0.87
CA ASN A 28 1.48 -2.56 1.69
C ASN A 28 0.59 -1.64 0.86
N LEU A 29 -0.47 -1.12 1.49
CA LEU A 29 -1.22 0.02 0.97
C LEU A 29 -0.58 1.30 1.48
N PHE A 30 -0.10 2.15 0.58
CA PHE A 30 0.35 3.50 0.92
C PHE A 30 -0.81 4.47 0.77
N VAL A 31 -1.05 5.27 1.81
CA VAL A 31 -2.06 6.34 1.81
C VAL A 31 -1.33 7.67 1.86
N LEU A 32 -1.44 8.47 0.80
CA LEU A 32 -0.80 9.77 0.68
C LEU A 32 -1.66 10.87 1.34
N PRO A 33 -1.06 12.01 1.73
CA PRO A 33 -1.80 13.18 2.19
C PRO A 33 -2.83 13.72 1.19
N THR A 34 -2.64 13.43 -0.10
CA THR A 34 -3.61 13.76 -1.16
C THR A 34 -4.90 12.93 -1.07
N GLY A 35 -4.89 11.82 -0.31
CA GLY A 35 -5.95 10.82 -0.32
C GLY A 35 -5.75 9.71 -1.35
N THR A 36 -4.74 9.82 -2.22
CA THR A 36 -4.37 8.75 -3.14
C THR A 36 -3.92 7.52 -2.36
N LYS A 37 -4.43 6.35 -2.76
CA LYS A 37 -4.04 5.06 -2.21
C LYS A 37 -3.33 4.26 -3.29
N SER A 38 -2.19 3.67 -2.97
CA SER A 38 -1.42 2.86 -3.92
C SER A 38 -0.90 1.59 -3.28
N TRP A 39 -1.03 0.46 -3.97
CA TRP A 39 -0.42 -0.81 -3.58
C TRP A 39 1.06 -0.82 -3.93
N ARG A 40 1.91 -1.17 -2.95
CA ARG A 40 3.35 -1.28 -3.14
C ARG A 40 3.91 -2.57 -2.54
N LEU A 41 4.74 -3.26 -3.30
CA LEU A 41 5.42 -4.48 -2.88
C LEU A 41 6.86 -4.18 -2.52
N ARG A 42 7.23 -4.45 -1.27
CA ARG A 42 8.63 -4.49 -0.82
C ARG A 42 9.17 -5.90 -1.10
N TYR A 43 10.25 -5.98 -1.86
CA TYR A 43 10.88 -7.25 -2.24
C TYR A 43 12.40 -7.12 -2.21
N ARG A 44 13.09 -8.26 -2.30
CA ARG A 44 14.54 -8.30 -2.53
C ARG A 44 14.82 -8.87 -3.90
N PHE A 45 15.75 -8.25 -4.61
CA PHE A 45 16.29 -8.74 -5.86
C PHE A 45 17.79 -8.47 -5.84
N ASP A 46 18.58 -9.50 -6.11
CA ASP A 46 20.05 -9.43 -6.08
C ASP A 46 20.58 -8.87 -4.74
N GLY A 47 20.06 -9.41 -3.62
CA GLY A 47 20.41 -8.98 -2.26
C GLY A 47 19.93 -7.57 -1.86
N LYS A 48 19.42 -6.77 -2.80
CA LYS A 48 19.01 -5.39 -2.57
C LYS A 48 17.50 -5.30 -2.36
N GLU A 49 17.12 -4.50 -1.36
CA GLU A 49 15.72 -4.17 -1.13
C GLU A 49 15.21 -3.17 -2.17
N LYS A 50 14.01 -3.43 -2.68
CA LYS A 50 13.33 -2.62 -3.67
C LYS A 50 11.85 -2.49 -3.32
N THR A 51 11.23 -1.45 -3.84
CA THR A 51 9.78 -1.22 -3.74
C THR A 51 9.20 -1.08 -5.14
N LEU A 52 8.24 -1.93 -5.49
CA LEU A 52 7.46 -1.84 -6.72
C LEU A 52 6.14 -1.13 -6.42
N VAL A 53 5.77 -0.13 -7.22
CA VAL A 53 4.40 0.42 -7.24
C VAL A 53 3.57 -0.47 -8.17
N ILE A 54 2.54 -1.11 -7.63
CA ILE A 54 1.65 -2.00 -8.39
C ILE A 54 0.59 -1.18 -9.12
N GLY A 55 -0.05 -0.26 -8.40
CA GLY A 55 -1.13 0.56 -8.94
C GLY A 55 -1.92 1.27 -7.86
N ASN A 56 -2.86 2.11 -8.28
CA ASN A 56 -3.75 2.82 -7.39
C ASN A 56 -4.90 1.93 -6.89
N TYR A 57 -5.47 2.29 -5.75
CA TYR A 57 -6.73 1.75 -5.26
C TYR A 57 -7.79 2.87 -5.18
N PRO A 58 -9.03 2.63 -5.65
CA PRO A 58 -9.42 1.46 -6.44
C PRO A 58 -8.72 1.46 -7.81
N TYR A 59 -8.62 0.28 -8.42
CA TYR A 59 -8.18 0.17 -9.80
C TYR A 59 -9.31 0.62 -10.73
N HIS A 60 -8.98 1.47 -11.70
CA HIS A 60 -9.86 1.88 -12.78
C HIS A 60 -9.20 1.43 -14.08
N GLU A 61 -9.95 0.73 -14.93
CA GLU A 61 -9.56 0.35 -16.30
C GLU A 61 -9.70 1.55 -17.25
#